data_AF-A0A7S2UGX1-F1
#
_entry.id   AF-A0A7S2UGX1-F1
#
_cell.length_a   1.000
_cell.length_b   1.000
_cell.length_c   1.000
_cell.angle_alpha   90.00
_cell.angle_beta   90.00
_cell.angle_gamma   90.00
#
_symmetry.space_group_name_H-M   'P 1'
#
loop_
_entity.id
_entity.type
_entity.pdbx_description
1 polymer ?
#
loop_
_entity_poly.entity_id
_entity_poly.type
_entity_poly.pdbx_seq_one_letter_code
_entity_poly.pdbx_strand_id
1 'polypeptide(L)'
;MSKEPKCAPSKNLNGGFPHFATAKELYEHILEITKLGGELVVRNFVGVIEDIRPAPSLVETDLFPRGALEYYTKKNMGFDYTQEEYDQWQLAERGGEQGDYREGMQAKIRNVIDCLKKEPLSKRAVIPIPFNSEGSETADWTNQGQNKCCRELHLYLEEGKLKCTAIVRMQNANIFVKNIHFFSTLLDYVAKELGVELGEYTHWITNLCHDRTATSC
;
A
#
# COMPACT_ATOMS: atom_id res chain seq x y z
N MET A 1 6.99 30.95 12.78
CA MET A 1 6.90 30.54 11.37
C MET A 1 7.60 29.21 11.22
N SER A 2 6.85 28.13 10.94
CA SER A 2 7.45 26.82 10.63
C SER A 2 8.17 26.95 9.28
N LYS A 3 9.45 26.61 9.23
CA LYS A 3 10.20 26.59 7.96
C LYS A 3 9.62 25.45 7.12
N GLU A 4 9.29 25.73 5.86
CA GLU A 4 8.89 24.69 4.91
C GLU A 4 9.95 23.57 4.86
N PRO A 5 9.54 22.30 4.86
CA PRO A 5 10.48 21.19 4.86
C PRO A 5 11.30 21.18 3.57
N LYS A 6 12.61 20.98 3.72
CA LYS A 6 13.55 20.91 2.59
C LYS A 6 13.20 19.70 1.71
N CYS A 7 12.89 19.92 0.45
CA CYS A 7 12.54 18.84 -0.50
C CYS A 7 13.55 18.72 -1.62
N ALA A 8 13.60 17.56 -2.28
CA ALA A 8 14.40 17.40 -3.49
C ALA A 8 13.87 18.33 -4.60
N PRO A 9 14.73 19.00 -5.38
CA PRO A 9 14.31 19.87 -6.48
C PRO A 9 13.93 19.12 -7.76
N SER A 10 13.68 17.81 -7.69
CA SER A 10 13.36 16.98 -8.85
C SER A 10 11.88 17.03 -9.19
N LYS A 11 11.58 16.98 -10.49
CA LYS A 11 10.28 16.55 -11.00
C LYS A 11 10.30 15.05 -11.08
N ASN A 12 9.26 14.40 -10.57
CA ASN A 12 9.09 12.96 -10.70
C ASN A 12 9.16 12.58 -12.19
N LEU A 13 10.11 11.72 -12.56
CA LEU A 13 10.32 11.30 -13.96
C LEU A 13 9.47 10.08 -14.34
N ASN A 14 8.48 9.73 -13.54
CA ASN A 14 7.51 8.66 -13.83
C ASN A 14 6.61 8.92 -15.06
N GLY A 15 6.94 9.89 -15.92
CA GLY A 15 6.19 10.18 -17.15
C GLY A 15 6.15 9.02 -18.16
N GLY A 16 7.00 7.99 -17.99
CA GLY A 16 6.95 6.76 -18.79
C GLY A 16 5.92 5.73 -18.30
N PHE A 17 5.34 5.90 -17.11
CA PHE A 17 4.29 5.03 -16.57
C PHE A 17 2.90 5.63 -16.80
N PRO A 18 1.83 4.81 -16.85
CA PRO A 18 0.47 5.32 -16.88
C PRO A 18 0.14 6.05 -15.57
N HIS A 19 -0.48 7.23 -15.71
CA HIS A 19 -1.00 8.04 -14.61
C HIS A 19 -2.52 7.90 -14.54
N PHE A 20 -3.02 7.84 -13.32
CA PHE A 20 -4.44 7.71 -12.99
C PHE A 20 -4.76 8.81 -11.99
N ALA A 21 -5.85 9.54 -12.20
CA ALA A 21 -6.18 10.67 -11.32
C ALA A 21 -6.47 10.16 -9.90
N THR A 22 -7.06 8.97 -9.77
CA THR A 22 -7.46 8.37 -8.49
C THR A 22 -7.16 6.88 -8.42
N ALA A 23 -7.21 6.32 -7.21
CA ALA A 23 -7.14 4.88 -7.00
C ALA A 23 -8.26 4.11 -7.70
N LYS A 24 -9.43 4.73 -7.87
CA LYS A 24 -10.57 4.13 -8.58
C LYS A 24 -10.24 3.89 -10.05
N GLU A 25 -9.65 4.88 -10.71
CA GLU A 25 -9.25 4.74 -12.12
C GLU A 25 -8.17 3.67 -12.30
N LEU A 26 -7.18 3.62 -11.41
CA LEU A 26 -6.20 2.55 -11.41
C LEU A 26 -6.86 1.17 -11.19
N TYR A 27 -7.82 1.08 -10.27
CA TYR A 27 -8.55 -0.16 -10.01
C TYR A 27 -9.35 -0.64 -11.23
N GLU A 28 -10.08 0.26 -11.89
CA GLU A 28 -10.83 -0.04 -13.12
C GLU A 28 -9.90 -0.51 -14.23
N HIS A 29 -8.74 0.13 -14.39
CA HIS A 29 -7.72 -0.31 -15.34
C HIS A 29 -7.18 -1.70 -15.01
N ILE A 30 -6.85 -1.97 -13.74
CA ILE A 30 -6.39 -3.27 -13.26
C ILE A 30 -7.43 -4.35 -13.57
N LEU A 31 -8.71 -4.09 -13.32
CA LEU A 31 -9.80 -5.02 -13.64
C LEU A 31 -9.84 -5.32 -15.13
N GLU A 32 -9.76 -4.29 -15.98
CA GLU A 32 -9.82 -4.44 -17.43
C GLU A 32 -8.64 -5.26 -17.98
N ILE A 33 -7.41 -4.97 -17.58
CA ILE A 33 -6.22 -5.68 -18.09
C ILE A 33 -6.10 -7.12 -17.55
N THR A 34 -6.79 -7.43 -16.45
CA THR A 34 -6.80 -8.78 -15.86
C THR A 34 -8.07 -9.58 -16.16
N LYS A 35 -9.08 -8.99 -16.82
CA LYS A 35 -10.45 -9.54 -16.94
C LYS A 35 -10.58 -10.96 -17.51
N LEU A 36 -9.58 -11.44 -18.24
CA LEU A 36 -9.58 -12.80 -18.77
C LEU A 36 -9.53 -13.85 -17.64
N GLY A 37 -9.03 -13.47 -16.46
CA GLY A 37 -8.95 -14.36 -15.30
C GLY A 37 -8.12 -15.61 -15.57
N GLY A 38 -8.41 -16.69 -14.84
CA GLY A 38 -7.66 -17.95 -14.92
C GLY A 38 -6.17 -17.71 -14.67
N GLU A 39 -5.29 -18.44 -15.36
CA GLU A 39 -3.82 -18.38 -15.18
C GLU A 39 -3.15 -17.09 -15.71
N LEU A 40 -3.92 -16.10 -16.20
CA LEU A 40 -3.34 -14.85 -16.70
C LEU A 40 -2.67 -14.06 -15.57
N VAL A 41 -1.39 -13.75 -15.78
CA VAL A 41 -0.62 -12.85 -14.91
C VAL A 41 0.00 -11.75 -15.75
N VAL A 42 -0.37 -10.50 -15.47
CA VAL A 42 0.32 -9.31 -15.99
C VAL A 42 1.59 -9.12 -15.16
N ARG A 43 2.75 -9.09 -15.82
CA ARG A 43 4.06 -8.99 -15.17
C ARG A 43 4.57 -7.56 -15.13
N ASN A 44 5.15 -7.15 -14.01
CA ASN A 44 5.86 -5.87 -13.83
C ASN A 44 5.02 -4.64 -14.21
N PHE A 45 3.74 -4.65 -13.83
CA PHE A 45 2.88 -3.49 -14.03
C PHE A 45 3.24 -2.37 -13.05
N VAL A 46 3.29 -1.13 -13.54
CA VAL A 46 3.51 0.07 -12.72
C VAL A 46 2.44 1.10 -13.09
N GLY A 47 1.77 1.66 -12.08
CA GLY A 47 0.82 2.76 -12.26
C GLY A 47 1.03 3.85 -11.22
N VAL A 48 0.80 5.10 -11.61
CA VAL A 48 0.89 6.26 -10.72
C VAL A 48 -0.51 6.77 -10.41
N ILE A 49 -0.82 6.94 -9.12
CA ILE A 49 -2.02 7.61 -8.64
C ILE A 49 -1.64 9.05 -8.27
N GLU A 50 -2.27 10.02 -8.93
CA GLU A 50 -2.01 11.44 -8.70
C GLU A 50 -2.59 11.92 -7.35
N ASP A 51 -3.81 11.48 -7.03
CA ASP A 51 -4.49 11.77 -5.77
C ASP A 51 -4.74 10.52 -4.93
N ILE A 52 -3.78 10.23 -4.04
CA ILE A 52 -3.84 9.09 -3.10
C ILE A 52 -4.50 9.45 -1.76
N ARG A 53 -5.23 10.57 -1.65
CA ARG A 53 -5.89 10.91 -0.38
C ARG A 53 -6.90 9.82 0.03
N PRO A 54 -7.22 9.67 1.33
CA PRO A 54 -8.13 8.61 1.77
C PRO A 54 -9.52 8.63 1.11
N ALA A 55 -10.10 9.82 0.93
CA ALA A 55 -11.43 9.96 0.32
C ALA A 55 -11.49 9.44 -1.15
N PRO A 56 -10.62 9.87 -2.08
CA PRO A 56 -10.59 9.31 -3.44
C PRO A 56 -10.05 7.87 -3.50
N SER A 57 -9.37 7.40 -2.46
CA SER A 57 -8.88 6.02 -2.36
C SER A 57 -9.90 5.05 -1.75
N LEU A 58 -11.03 5.55 -1.26
CA LEU A 58 -12.12 4.72 -0.75
C LEU A 58 -12.97 4.19 -1.90
N VAL A 59 -12.67 2.96 -2.32
CA VAL A 59 -13.38 2.26 -3.39
C VAL A 59 -14.11 1.05 -2.82
N GLU A 60 -15.43 1.13 -2.74
CA GLU A 60 -16.26 0.06 -2.19
C GLU A 60 -16.57 -1.00 -3.26
N THR A 61 -16.60 -2.26 -2.84
CA THR A 61 -17.01 -3.41 -3.66
C THR A 61 -17.87 -4.34 -2.80
N ASP A 62 -18.55 -5.31 -3.40
CA ASP A 62 -19.31 -6.30 -2.62
C ASP A 62 -18.42 -7.07 -1.63
N LEU A 63 -17.18 -7.38 -2.05
CA LEU A 63 -16.21 -8.03 -1.18
C LEU A 63 -15.68 -7.07 -0.10
N PHE A 64 -15.56 -5.78 -0.41
CA PHE A 64 -15.03 -4.74 0.49
C PHE A 64 -15.97 -3.55 0.59
N PRO A 65 -17.08 -3.68 1.35
CA PRO A 65 -17.85 -2.52 1.77
C PRO A 65 -17.00 -1.65 2.70
N ARG A 66 -17.37 -0.38 2.88
CA ARG A 66 -16.62 0.58 3.72
C ARG A 66 -16.19 0.04 5.09
N GLY A 67 -17.11 -0.57 5.84
CA GLY A 67 -16.79 -1.09 7.17
C GLY A 67 -15.69 -2.16 7.15
N ALA A 68 -15.62 -2.98 6.11
CA ALA A 68 -14.52 -3.92 5.93
C ALA A 68 -13.20 -3.20 5.64
N LEU A 69 -13.22 -2.19 4.76
CA LEU A 69 -12.02 -1.39 4.44
C LEU A 69 -11.47 -0.69 5.68
N GLU A 70 -12.34 -0.08 6.49
CA GLU A 70 -11.98 0.57 7.75
C GLU A 70 -11.41 -0.42 8.76
N TYR A 71 -12.05 -1.58 8.94
CA TYR A 71 -11.57 -2.64 9.82
C TYR A 71 -10.17 -3.12 9.45
N TYR A 72 -9.94 -3.50 8.18
CA TYR A 72 -8.63 -4.00 7.75
C TYR A 72 -7.55 -2.91 7.81
N THR A 73 -7.91 -1.64 7.57
CA THR A 73 -6.99 -0.51 7.78
C THR A 73 -6.64 -0.35 9.25
N LYS A 74 -7.60 -0.34 10.19
CA LYS A 74 -7.31 -0.28 11.64
C LYS A 74 -6.38 -1.40 12.05
N LYS A 75 -6.73 -2.63 11.67
CA LYS A 75 -5.96 -3.83 11.94
C LYS A 75 -4.51 -3.72 11.44
N ASN A 76 -4.30 -3.34 10.17
CA ASN A 76 -2.97 -3.23 9.58
C ASN A 76 -2.17 -2.03 10.10
N MET A 77 -2.84 -0.94 10.46
CA MET A 77 -2.22 0.18 11.17
C MET A 77 -1.79 -0.21 12.60
N GLY A 78 -2.36 -1.27 13.18
CA GLY A 78 -2.18 -1.59 14.59
C GLY A 78 -2.97 -0.65 15.51
N PHE A 79 -4.11 -0.15 15.01
CA PHE A 79 -5.10 0.59 15.79
C PHE A 79 -6.10 -0.36 16.44
N ASP A 80 -6.76 0.12 17.48
CA ASP A 80 -7.81 -0.63 18.17
C ASP A 80 -9.04 -0.83 17.26
N TYR A 81 -9.64 -2.02 17.38
CA TYR A 81 -10.91 -2.40 16.76
C TYR A 81 -11.69 -3.29 17.73
N THR A 82 -13.02 -3.29 17.63
CA THR A 82 -13.88 -4.07 18.54
C THR A 82 -13.99 -5.55 18.12
N GLN A 83 -14.43 -6.39 19.05
CA GLN A 83 -14.75 -7.78 18.72
C GLN A 83 -15.90 -7.86 17.70
N GLU A 84 -16.89 -6.96 17.76
CA GLU A 84 -17.97 -6.96 16.76
C GLU A 84 -17.44 -6.64 15.36
N GLU A 85 -16.50 -5.68 15.24
CA GLU A 85 -15.84 -5.39 13.97
C GLU A 85 -15.07 -6.63 13.44
N TYR A 86 -14.39 -7.35 14.33
CA TYR A 86 -13.71 -8.60 13.97
C TYR A 86 -14.69 -9.65 13.45
N ASP A 87 -15.75 -9.95 14.22
CA ASP A 87 -16.73 -10.98 13.89
C ASP A 87 -17.48 -10.66 12.58
N GLN A 88 -17.72 -9.37 12.33
CA GLN A 88 -18.41 -8.92 11.13
C GLN A 88 -17.52 -8.92 9.88
N TRP A 89 -16.24 -8.53 10.01
CA TRP A 89 -15.42 -8.18 8.84
C TRP A 89 -14.24 -9.12 8.57
N GLN A 90 -13.79 -9.92 9.52
CA GLN A 90 -12.63 -10.80 9.34
C GLN A 90 -13.00 -12.04 8.48
N LEU A 91 -12.63 -12.01 7.20
CA LEU A 91 -12.84 -13.11 6.25
C LEU A 91 -11.52 -13.58 5.60
N ALA A 92 -11.41 -14.88 5.31
CA ALA A 92 -10.20 -15.46 4.70
C ALA A 92 -10.01 -15.02 3.24
N GLU A 93 -11.12 -14.81 2.53
CA GLU A 93 -11.21 -14.35 1.15
C GLU A 93 -10.63 -12.94 0.99
N ARG A 94 -10.68 -12.12 2.05
CA ARG A 94 -10.22 -10.72 2.07
C ARG A 94 -8.71 -10.54 2.25
N GLY A 95 -7.91 -11.52 1.86
CA GLY A 95 -6.44 -11.45 1.86
C GLY A 95 -5.74 -12.42 2.80
N GLY A 96 -6.47 -13.14 3.67
CA GLY A 96 -5.89 -14.13 4.58
C GLY A 96 -4.68 -13.59 5.36
N GLU A 97 -3.71 -14.45 5.64
CA GLU A 97 -2.48 -14.07 6.34
C GLU A 97 -1.53 -13.23 5.47
N GLN A 98 -1.49 -13.44 4.15
CA GLN A 98 -0.64 -12.68 3.22
C GLN A 98 -0.95 -11.18 3.22
N GLY A 99 -2.19 -10.81 3.56
CA GLY A 99 -2.66 -9.43 3.63
C GLY A 99 -2.66 -8.81 5.03
N ASP A 100 -2.05 -9.47 6.01
CA ASP A 100 -1.88 -8.99 7.38
C ASP A 100 -0.50 -8.34 7.55
N TYR A 101 -0.48 -7.01 7.68
CA TYR A 101 0.74 -6.19 7.72
C TYR A 101 1.04 -5.62 9.11
N ARG A 102 0.27 -6.01 10.14
CA ARG A 102 0.23 -5.30 11.43
C ARG A 102 1.53 -5.32 12.22
N GLU A 103 2.37 -6.34 12.01
CA GLU A 103 3.55 -6.58 12.82
C GLU A 103 4.51 -5.38 12.80
N GLY A 104 4.70 -4.76 13.96
CA GLY A 104 5.58 -3.61 14.15
C GLY A 104 5.19 -2.35 13.37
N MET A 105 4.00 -2.28 12.76
CA MET A 105 3.62 -1.19 11.84
C MET A 105 3.76 0.19 12.48
N GLN A 106 3.27 0.36 13.71
CA GLN A 106 3.39 1.61 14.46
C GLN A 106 4.84 2.06 14.66
N ALA A 107 5.77 1.14 14.92
CA ALA A 107 7.19 1.46 15.05
C ALA A 107 7.81 1.84 13.70
N LYS A 108 7.44 1.14 12.62
CA LYS A 108 7.91 1.45 11.26
C LYS A 108 7.46 2.84 10.81
N ILE A 109 6.19 3.19 11.05
CA ILE A 109 5.64 4.52 10.78
C ILE A 109 6.42 5.60 11.54
N ARG A 110 6.64 5.42 12.85
CA ARG A 110 7.42 6.38 13.65
C ARG A 110 8.84 6.55 13.14
N ASN A 111 9.51 5.47 12.73
CA ASN A 111 10.87 5.52 12.18
C ASN A 111 10.93 6.34 10.89
N VAL A 112 9.95 6.18 10.00
CA VAL A 112 9.88 6.97 8.76
C VAL A 112 9.62 8.44 9.04
N ILE A 113 8.71 8.77 9.97
CA ILE A 113 8.45 10.15 10.38
C ILE A 113 9.72 10.78 10.97
N ASP A 114 10.40 10.08 11.88
CA ASP A 114 11.65 10.56 12.49
C ASP A 114 12.74 10.79 11.43
N CYS A 115 12.89 9.84 10.50
CA CYS A 115 13.82 9.92 9.38
C CYS A 115 13.57 11.16 8.52
N LEU A 116 12.32 11.40 8.08
CA LEU A 116 12.00 12.52 7.20
C LEU A 116 11.98 13.88 7.93
N LYS A 117 11.70 13.91 9.25
CA LYS A 117 11.85 15.13 10.06
C LYS A 117 13.31 15.56 10.20
N LYS A 118 14.22 14.61 10.44
CA LYS A 118 15.66 14.88 10.66
C LYS A 118 16.44 15.00 9.35
N GLU A 119 16.12 14.16 8.38
CA GLU A 119 16.76 14.07 7.08
C GLU A 119 15.72 14.07 5.94
N PRO A 120 15.14 15.24 5.60
CA PRO A 120 14.08 15.34 4.59
C PRO A 120 14.44 14.80 3.19
N LEU A 121 15.73 14.70 2.86
CA LEU A 121 16.24 14.15 1.60
C LEU A 121 16.71 12.70 1.72
N SER A 122 16.36 12.02 2.81
CA SER A 122 16.79 10.66 3.08
C SER A 122 16.25 9.68 2.05
N LYS A 123 17.13 8.80 1.58
CA LYS A 123 16.78 7.64 0.74
C LYS A 123 16.45 6.39 1.57
N ARG A 124 16.36 6.54 2.90
CA ARG A 124 16.23 5.44 3.88
C ARG A 124 14.85 5.39 4.54
N ALA A 125 13.95 6.29 4.18
CA ALA A 125 12.61 6.34 4.76
C ALA A 125 11.72 5.26 4.11
N VAL A 126 11.86 4.02 4.59
CA VAL A 126 11.20 2.83 4.05
C VAL A 126 10.43 2.11 5.14
N ILE A 127 9.19 1.69 4.84
CA ILE A 127 8.43 0.73 5.65
C ILE A 127 8.57 -0.64 5.01
N PRO A 128 9.45 -1.52 5.55
CA PRO A 128 9.54 -2.89 5.10
C PRO A 128 8.41 -3.74 5.70
N ILE A 129 7.87 -4.62 4.86
CA ILE A 129 6.95 -5.68 5.21
C ILE A 129 7.72 -7.00 5.04
N PRO A 130 8.43 -7.46 6.08
CA PRO A 130 9.36 -8.57 5.95
C PRO A 130 8.63 -9.92 5.79
N PHE A 131 9.36 -10.97 5.40
CA PHE A 131 8.79 -12.32 5.35
C PHE A 131 8.58 -12.88 6.75
N ASN A 132 9.56 -12.65 7.63
CA ASN A 132 9.53 -12.97 9.05
C ASN A 132 10.35 -11.92 9.81
N SER A 133 10.48 -12.08 11.14
CA SER A 133 11.26 -11.18 11.98
C SER A 133 12.78 -11.44 11.98
N GLU A 134 13.23 -12.54 11.38
CA GLU A 134 14.61 -13.04 11.49
C GLU A 134 15.47 -12.75 10.24
N GLY A 135 14.87 -12.61 9.06
CA GLY A 135 15.60 -12.35 7.81
C GLY A 135 15.07 -13.16 6.63
N SER A 136 15.60 -12.88 5.43
CA SER A 136 15.20 -13.62 4.23
C SER A 136 15.77 -15.04 4.18
N GLU A 137 16.89 -15.31 4.86
CA GLU A 137 17.48 -16.66 4.89
C GLU A 137 16.59 -17.70 5.58
N THR A 138 15.72 -17.27 6.49
CA THR A 138 14.81 -18.12 7.27
C THR A 138 13.37 -18.11 6.72
N ALA A 139 13.16 -17.48 5.56
CA ALA A 139 11.83 -17.40 4.96
C ALA A 139 11.36 -18.78 4.49
N ASP A 140 10.24 -19.25 5.02
CA ASP A 140 9.55 -20.45 4.58
C ASP A 140 8.48 -20.07 3.56
N TRP A 141 8.76 -20.36 2.28
CA TRP A 141 7.84 -20.07 1.18
C TRP A 141 6.55 -20.89 1.24
N THR A 142 6.48 -21.96 2.03
CA THR A 142 5.24 -22.73 2.23
C THR A 142 4.33 -22.10 3.28
N ASN A 143 4.87 -21.20 4.11
CA ASN A 143 4.10 -20.46 5.10
C ASN A 143 3.46 -19.21 4.46
N GLN A 144 2.15 -19.28 4.26
CA GLN A 144 1.34 -18.20 3.69
C GLN A 144 1.46 -16.88 4.45
N GLY A 145 1.59 -16.94 5.78
CA GLY A 145 1.81 -15.80 6.63
C GLY A 145 3.14 -15.10 6.39
N GLN A 146 4.16 -15.79 5.85
CA GLN A 146 5.44 -15.19 5.51
C GLN A 146 5.44 -14.56 4.11
N ASN A 147 4.56 -15.03 3.22
CA ASN A 147 4.45 -14.52 1.85
C ASN A 147 3.60 -13.25 1.77
N LYS A 148 3.98 -12.15 2.43
CA LYS A 148 3.22 -10.89 2.33
C LYS A 148 3.23 -10.31 0.91
N CYS A 149 2.10 -9.81 0.43
CA CYS A 149 1.96 -9.26 -0.93
C CYS A 149 2.73 -7.95 -1.13
N CYS A 150 2.50 -6.98 -0.23
CA CYS A 150 3.33 -5.78 -0.15
C CYS A 150 4.68 -6.15 0.46
N ARG A 151 5.78 -5.62 -0.09
CA ARG A 151 7.13 -5.81 0.42
C ARG A 151 7.67 -4.55 1.04
N GLU A 152 7.50 -3.42 0.39
CA GLU A 152 8.12 -2.17 0.82
C GLU A 152 7.27 -0.97 0.42
N LEU A 153 7.22 0.05 1.28
CA LEU A 153 6.74 1.39 0.96
C LEU A 153 7.92 2.35 1.10
N HIS A 154 8.30 3.01 0.01
CA HIS A 154 9.41 3.97 -0.04
C HIS A 154 8.82 5.36 0.01
N LEU A 155 9.03 6.08 1.11
CA LEU A 155 8.48 7.41 1.31
C LEU A 155 9.56 8.46 1.10
N TYR A 156 9.21 9.56 0.44
CA TYR A 156 10.16 10.63 0.15
C TYR A 156 9.44 11.97 0.02
N LEU A 157 10.18 13.05 0.31
CA LEU A 157 9.70 14.42 0.18
C LEU A 157 10.19 15.02 -1.14
N GLU A 158 9.25 15.42 -1.98
CA GLU A 158 9.50 16.01 -3.28
C GLU A 158 8.45 17.10 -3.54
N GLU A 159 8.88 18.25 -4.06
CA GLU A 159 7.97 19.39 -4.36
C GLU A 159 7.12 19.85 -3.14
N GLY A 160 7.65 19.73 -1.92
CA GLY A 160 6.92 20.10 -0.71
C GLY A 160 5.87 19.06 -0.26
N LYS A 161 5.79 17.92 -0.95
CA LYS A 161 4.78 16.87 -0.73
C LYS A 161 5.41 15.55 -0.32
N LEU A 162 4.66 14.76 0.46
CA LEU A 162 4.98 13.36 0.72
C LEU A 162 4.52 12.51 -0.46
N LYS A 163 5.48 11.87 -1.15
CA LYS A 163 5.23 10.88 -2.20
C LYS A 163 5.62 9.49 -1.71
N CYS A 164 5.12 8.45 -2.37
CA CYS A 164 5.42 7.08 -2.00
C CYS A 164 5.49 6.16 -3.22
N THR A 165 6.46 5.23 -3.23
CA THR A 165 6.50 4.10 -4.15
C THR A 165 6.31 2.81 -3.36
N ALA A 166 5.28 2.04 -3.68
CA ALA A 166 5.07 0.72 -3.12
C ALA A 166 5.60 -0.37 -4.05
N ILE A 167 6.29 -1.35 -3.47
CA ILE A 167 6.71 -2.56 -4.16
C ILE A 167 5.84 -3.72 -3.68
N VAL A 168 5.09 -4.30 -4.60
CA VAL A 168 4.12 -5.35 -4.35
C VAL A 168 4.49 -6.56 -5.21
N ARG A 169 4.90 -7.67 -4.58
CA ARG A 169 5.29 -8.88 -5.31
C ARG A 169 4.10 -9.54 -6.04
N MET A 170 2.89 -9.32 -5.54
CA MET A 170 1.67 -9.92 -6.02
C MET A 170 0.47 -9.04 -5.67
N GLN A 171 -0.33 -8.66 -6.65
CA GLN A 171 -1.60 -7.96 -6.44
C GLN A 171 -2.71 -8.75 -7.12
N ASN A 172 -3.73 -9.08 -6.32
CA ASN A 172 -5.00 -9.59 -6.81
C ASN A 172 -5.93 -8.39 -6.99
N ALA A 173 -6.54 -8.25 -8.17
CA ALA A 173 -7.42 -7.13 -8.49
C ALA A 173 -8.55 -6.98 -7.44
N ASN A 174 -9.22 -8.07 -7.06
CA ASN A 174 -10.30 -8.06 -6.06
C ASN A 174 -9.84 -7.61 -4.66
N ILE A 175 -8.55 -7.71 -4.34
CA ILE A 175 -7.97 -7.30 -3.04
C ILE A 175 -7.36 -5.89 -3.09
N PHE A 176 -7.21 -5.30 -4.29
CA PHE A 176 -6.55 -4.01 -4.49
C PHE A 176 -7.15 -2.92 -3.60
N VAL A 177 -8.47 -2.81 -3.58
CA VAL A 177 -9.21 -1.77 -2.83
C VAL A 177 -8.89 -1.78 -1.32
N LYS A 178 -8.65 -2.96 -0.74
CA LYS A 178 -8.21 -3.09 0.66
C LYS A 178 -6.82 -2.53 0.89
N ASN A 179 -5.87 -2.89 0.02
CA ASN A 179 -4.48 -2.46 0.14
C ASN A 179 -4.37 -0.95 -0.06
N ILE A 180 -5.04 -0.41 -1.09
CA ILE A 180 -4.94 1.02 -1.42
C ILE A 180 -5.62 1.89 -0.36
N HIS A 181 -6.74 1.43 0.23
CA HIS A 181 -7.35 2.11 1.36
C HIS A 181 -6.38 2.19 2.55
N PHE A 182 -5.77 1.07 2.93
CA PHE A 182 -4.74 1.05 3.98
C PHE A 182 -3.55 1.98 3.68
N PHE A 183 -2.97 1.91 2.47
CA PHE A 183 -1.84 2.75 2.11
C PHE A 183 -2.19 4.24 2.10
N SER A 184 -3.37 4.60 1.56
CA SER A 184 -3.82 6.00 1.56
C SER A 184 -3.96 6.56 2.98
N THR A 185 -4.54 5.80 3.92
CA THR A 185 -4.65 6.18 5.33
C THR A 185 -3.27 6.30 6.01
N LEU A 186 -2.37 5.34 5.76
CA LEU A 186 -1.01 5.38 6.31
C LEU A 186 -0.26 6.63 5.83
N LEU A 187 -0.31 6.90 4.52
CA LEU A 187 0.38 8.04 3.93
C LEU A 187 -0.19 9.35 4.45
N ASP A 188 -1.52 9.47 4.52
CA ASP A 188 -2.19 10.66 5.07
C ASP A 188 -1.79 10.92 6.52
N TYR A 189 -1.70 9.87 7.34
CA TYR A 189 -1.19 9.96 8.71
C TYR A 189 0.25 10.49 8.74
N VAL A 190 1.16 9.94 7.92
CA VAL A 190 2.56 10.40 7.86
C VAL A 190 2.66 11.84 7.36
N ALA A 191 1.90 12.22 6.33
CA ALA A 191 1.91 13.58 5.77
C ALA A 191 1.46 14.61 6.80
N LYS A 192 0.39 14.32 7.56
CA LYS A 192 -0.08 15.15 8.66
C LYS A 192 0.97 15.31 9.75
N GLU A 193 1.63 14.22 10.13
CA GLU A 193 2.71 14.23 11.14
C GLU A 193 3.95 15.02 10.70
N LEU A 194 4.20 15.09 9.38
CA LEU A 194 5.28 15.88 8.77
C LEU A 194 4.87 17.33 8.49
N GLY A 195 3.58 17.66 8.53
CA GLY A 195 3.06 18.98 8.18
C GLY A 195 3.17 19.30 6.68
N VAL A 196 3.02 18.29 5.81
CA VAL A 196 3.09 18.43 4.35
C VAL A 196 1.82 17.91 3.68
N GLU A 197 1.62 18.27 2.42
CA GLU A 197 0.56 17.68 1.61
C GLU A 197 0.96 16.29 1.11
N LEU A 198 -0.05 15.47 0.80
CA LEU A 198 0.15 14.25 0.02
C LEU A 198 0.38 14.59 -1.45
N GLY A 199 1.36 13.92 -2.04
CA GLY A 199 1.59 13.89 -3.48
C GLY A 199 1.23 12.54 -4.07
N GLU A 200 1.92 12.20 -5.15
CA GLU A 200 1.67 11.00 -5.95
C GLU A 200 2.05 9.71 -5.22
N TYR A 201 1.37 8.63 -5.59
CA TYR A 201 1.68 7.27 -5.18
C TYR A 201 1.97 6.39 -6.39
N THR A 202 3.11 5.72 -6.40
CA THR A 202 3.48 4.76 -7.45
C THR A 202 3.26 3.34 -6.96
N HIS A 203 2.46 2.56 -7.68
CA HIS A 203 2.14 1.17 -7.37
C HIS A 203 2.90 0.23 -8.31
N TRP A 204 4.00 -0.35 -7.83
CA TRP A 204 4.79 -1.31 -8.59
C TRP A 204 4.38 -2.73 -8.24
N ILE A 205 3.84 -3.46 -9.23
CA ILE A 205 3.35 -4.82 -9.07
C ILE A 205 4.17 -5.80 -9.91
N THR A 206 4.82 -6.79 -9.29
CA THR A 206 5.55 -7.83 -10.04
C THR A 206 4.60 -8.80 -10.72
N ASN A 207 3.56 -9.25 -10.01
CA ASN A 207 2.56 -10.20 -10.51
C ASN A 207 1.17 -9.64 -10.26
N LEU A 208 0.45 -9.32 -11.32
CA LEU A 208 -0.91 -8.81 -11.25
C LEU A 208 -1.87 -9.83 -11.84
N CYS A 209 -2.86 -10.25 -11.06
CA CYS A 209 -3.88 -11.20 -11.48
C CYS A 209 -5.28 -10.69 -11.16
N HIS A 210 -6.29 -11.32 -11.77
CA HIS A 210 -7.68 -10.98 -11.52
C HIS A 210 -8.14 -11.42 -10.13
N ASP A 211 -7.89 -12.69 -9.80
CA ASP A 211 -8.33 -13.31 -8.57
C ASP A 211 -7.30 -14.34 -8.06
N ARG A 212 -7.65 -15.11 -7.03
CA ARG A 212 -6.74 -16.08 -6.40
C ARG A 212 -6.51 -17.35 -7.23
N THR A 213 -7.28 -17.58 -8.29
CA THR A 213 -7.17 -18.80 -9.11
C THR A 213 -5.97 -18.78 -10.06
N ALA A 214 -5.42 -17.59 -10.33
CA ALA A 214 -4.40 -17.39 -11.35
C ALA A 214 -3.01 -17.93 -11.05
N THR A 215 -2.70 -18.18 -9.78
CA THR A 215 -1.37 -18.60 -9.35
C THR A 215 -1.47 -19.39 -8.06
N SER A 216 -0.69 -20.46 -7.94
CA SER A 216 -0.39 -21.05 -6.63
C SER A 216 0.37 -20.02 -5.80
N CYS A 217 -0.31 -19.42 -4.83
CA CYS A 217 0.33 -18.67 -3.76
C CYS A 217 0.43 -19.56 -2.53
#